data_AF-A0A812K4F8-F1
#
_entry.id   AF-A0A812K4F8-F1
#
_cell.length_a   1.000
_cell.length_b   1.000
_cell.length_c   1.000
_cell.angle_alpha   90.00
_cell.angle_beta   90.00
_cell.angle_gamma   90.00
#
_symmetry.space_group_name_H-M   'P 1'
#
loop_
_entity.id
_entity.type
_entity.pdbx_description
1 polymer ?
#
loop_
_entity_poly.entity_id
_entity_poly.type
_entity_poly.pdbx_seq_one_letter_code
_entity_poly.pdbx_strand_id
1 'polypeptide(L)'
;MAGGQSEEPGDRTWQVNPDAGTLQGWGAFSSPVEAAPVQPHVHYDVAKTPGDEEGDDVVDACKLQALLCDNGALFEVCQHAVRIATQSGASSSQLTSVEMLQIALNHICRHCGIDSVDREEADELWDGPMDVGVFYQFAREYFSSLCRVLTMDVSLLQNG
;
A
#
# COMPACT_ATOMS: atom_id res chain seq x y z
N MET A 1 63.55 -8.10 1.39
CA MET A 1 62.21 -8.70 1.20
C MET A 1 61.37 -8.39 2.42
N ALA A 2 60.43 -7.46 2.27
CA ALA A 2 59.27 -7.10 3.11
C ALA A 2 58.75 -5.82 2.41
N GLY A 3 57.61 -5.82 1.71
CA GLY A 3 56.24 -5.90 2.25
C GLY A 3 55.80 -4.48 2.62
N GLY A 4 54.70 -3.88 2.17
CA GLY A 4 53.60 -4.21 1.28
C GLY A 4 52.84 -2.89 1.06
N GLN A 5 52.32 -2.66 -0.14
CA GLN A 5 51.45 -1.53 -0.45
C GLN A 5 50.02 -1.83 0.03
N SER A 6 49.30 -0.82 0.53
CA SER A 6 47.86 -0.54 0.31
C SER A 6 47.19 0.02 1.56
N GLU A 7 47.08 1.34 1.64
CA GLU A 7 46.08 2.00 2.49
C GLU A 7 45.57 3.24 1.73
N GLU A 8 44.43 3.10 1.06
CA GLU A 8 43.54 4.21 0.72
C GLU A 8 42.23 4.03 1.49
N PRO A 9 41.91 4.90 2.45
CA PRO A 9 40.55 5.13 2.89
C PRO A 9 40.00 6.40 2.23
N GLY A 10 38.95 6.22 1.44
CA GLY A 10 38.21 7.29 0.77
C GLY A 10 37.46 8.18 1.77
N ASP A 11 37.66 9.48 1.63
CA ASP A 11 36.96 10.52 2.39
C ASP A 11 35.82 11.08 1.53
N ARG A 12 34.65 10.42 1.58
CA ARG A 12 33.39 10.92 1.03
C ARG A 12 32.60 11.60 2.14
N THR A 13 32.99 12.83 2.46
CA THR A 13 32.24 13.69 3.39
C THR A 13 30.97 14.19 2.69
N TRP A 14 29.85 13.51 2.92
CA TRP A 14 28.54 14.09 2.65
C TRP A 14 28.23 15.12 3.74
N GLN A 15 28.71 16.36 3.55
CA GLN A 15 28.28 17.49 4.38
C GLN A 15 26.85 17.86 4.02
N VAL A 16 25.92 17.50 4.89
CA VAL A 16 24.58 18.10 4.95
C VAL A 16 24.66 19.23 5.96
N ASN A 17 24.51 20.47 5.51
CA ASN A 17 24.36 21.64 6.38
C ASN A 17 22.89 21.72 6.83
N PRO A 18 22.58 21.58 8.15
CA PRO A 18 21.21 21.59 8.66
C PRO A 18 20.72 22.97 9.14
N ASP A 19 21.44 24.06 8.85
CA ASP A 19 21.09 25.40 9.33
C ASP A 19 20.20 26.15 8.31
N ALA A 20 18.89 25.91 8.38
CA ALA A 20 17.83 26.89 8.08
C ALA A 20 16.46 26.19 8.15
N GLY A 21 15.83 26.18 9.32
CA GLY A 21 14.44 25.71 9.41
C GLY A 21 13.89 25.48 10.80
N THR A 22 14.20 26.33 11.78
CA THR A 22 13.56 26.31 13.10
C THR A 22 12.09 26.74 12.97
N LEU A 23 11.21 25.80 12.66
CA LEU A 23 9.77 26.01 12.77
C LEU A 23 9.38 25.83 14.24
N GLN A 24 9.44 26.94 14.96
CA GLN A 24 8.83 27.08 16.29
C GLN A 24 7.32 26.87 16.20
N GLY A 25 6.84 25.95 17.04
CA GLY A 25 5.60 26.14 17.76
C GLY A 25 4.39 25.36 17.25
N TRP A 26 4.11 24.21 17.87
CA TRP A 26 2.75 23.82 18.24
C TRP A 26 2.81 23.24 19.66
N GLY A 27 1.90 23.73 20.50
CA GLY A 27 2.01 23.76 21.95
C GLY A 27 2.15 22.41 22.65
N ALA A 28 2.82 22.49 23.80
CA ALA A 28 2.66 21.54 24.88
C ALA A 28 1.20 21.50 25.35
N PHE A 29 0.56 20.34 25.23
CA PHE A 29 -0.62 19.99 26.01
C PHE A 29 -0.25 18.87 26.98
N SER A 30 -0.02 19.25 28.22
CA SER A 30 -0.07 18.34 29.36
C SER A 30 -1.52 18.22 29.81
N SER A 31 -2.08 17.01 29.82
CA SER A 31 -2.54 16.35 31.06
C SER A 31 -3.18 14.98 30.81
N PRO A 32 -3.12 14.09 31.82
CA PRO A 32 -3.57 12.70 31.74
C PRO A 32 -5.06 12.57 32.05
N VAL A 33 -5.72 11.57 31.46
CA VAL A 33 -7.00 11.06 32.00
C VAL A 33 -6.97 9.54 32.06
N GLU A 34 -6.80 9.09 33.30
CA GLU A 34 -7.24 7.85 33.88
C GLU A 34 -8.71 7.55 33.51
N ALA A 35 -8.94 6.41 32.84
CA ALA A 35 -10.10 5.52 33.03
C ALA A 35 -10.18 4.48 31.90
N ALA A 36 -9.88 3.23 32.23
CA ALA A 36 -10.51 2.06 31.60
C ALA A 36 -11.64 1.58 32.53
N PRO A 37 -12.57 0.69 32.12
CA PRO A 37 -13.06 0.35 30.78
C PRO A 37 -14.60 0.44 30.69
N VAL A 38 -15.14 0.73 29.50
CA VAL A 38 -16.52 0.32 29.17
C VAL A 38 -16.55 -0.03 27.70
N GLN A 39 -16.55 -1.33 27.41
CA GLN A 39 -16.84 -1.84 26.08
C GLN A 39 -18.36 -1.76 25.87
N PRO A 40 -18.88 -0.96 24.93
CA PRO A 40 -20.17 -1.24 24.35
C PRO A 40 -20.02 -2.45 23.44
N HIS A 41 -20.70 -3.54 23.78
CA HIS A 41 -20.92 -4.66 22.88
C HIS A 41 -21.76 -4.15 21.71
N VAL A 42 -21.11 -3.63 20.67
CA VAL A 42 -21.75 -3.40 19.39
C VAL A 42 -21.95 -4.77 18.76
N HIS A 43 -23.19 -5.23 18.79
CA HIS A 43 -23.66 -6.31 17.96
C HIS A 43 -23.48 -5.84 16.51
N TYR A 44 -22.37 -6.22 15.88
CA TYR A 44 -22.20 -6.08 14.45
C TYR A 44 -23.20 -7.04 13.84
N ASP A 45 -24.38 -6.52 13.49
CA ASP A 45 -25.18 -7.13 12.46
C ASP A 45 -24.28 -7.10 11.22
N VAL A 46 -23.62 -8.23 10.97
CA VAL A 46 -22.93 -8.47 9.72
C VAL A 46 -24.04 -8.50 8.69
N ALA A 47 -24.38 -7.31 8.19
CA ALA A 47 -25.21 -7.14 7.03
C ALA A 47 -24.44 -7.83 5.91
N LYS A 48 -24.74 -9.11 5.76
CA LYS A 48 -24.46 -9.94 4.61
C LYS A 48 -24.95 -9.14 3.42
N THR A 49 -24.03 -8.45 2.74
CA THR A 49 -24.31 -7.73 1.51
C THR A 49 -24.89 -8.76 0.53
N PRO A 50 -26.18 -8.66 0.17
CA PRO A 50 -26.76 -9.53 -0.83
C PRO A 50 -26.42 -8.91 -2.18
N GLY A 51 -25.61 -9.59 -2.97
CA GLY A 51 -25.20 -9.10 -4.27
C GLY A 51 -24.13 -9.96 -4.91
N ASP A 52 -24.37 -11.28 -4.96
CA ASP A 52 -23.94 -12.09 -6.10
C ASP A 52 -24.61 -11.49 -7.34
N GLU A 53 -24.07 -10.38 -7.84
CA GLU A 53 -24.26 -10.00 -9.22
C GLU A 53 -23.15 -10.72 -9.97
N GLU A 54 -23.52 -11.87 -10.52
CA GLU A 54 -22.88 -12.59 -11.62
C GLU A 54 -22.84 -11.64 -12.83
N GLY A 55 -22.03 -10.59 -12.72
CA GLY A 55 -21.80 -9.59 -13.73
C GLY A 55 -20.46 -9.89 -14.35
N ASP A 56 -20.50 -10.50 -15.54
CA ASP A 56 -19.50 -10.46 -16.61
C ASP A 56 -18.08 -10.14 -16.10
N ASP A 57 -17.22 -11.16 -15.97
CA ASP A 57 -15.79 -11.11 -15.60
C ASP A 57 -14.91 -10.26 -16.55
N VAL A 58 -15.49 -9.25 -17.19
CA VAL A 58 -14.78 -8.18 -17.87
C VAL A 58 -14.18 -7.30 -16.79
N VAL A 59 -12.87 -7.53 -16.58
CA VAL A 59 -12.01 -6.65 -15.81
C VAL A 59 -12.35 -5.20 -16.15
N ASP A 60 -12.84 -4.48 -15.13
CA ASP A 60 -13.40 -3.15 -15.31
C ASP A 60 -12.25 -2.12 -15.38
N ALA A 61 -11.50 -2.16 -16.49
CA ALA A 61 -10.32 -1.32 -16.71
C ALA A 61 -10.64 0.18 -16.53
N CYS A 62 -11.90 0.58 -16.80
CA CYS A 62 -12.42 1.90 -16.53
C CYS A 62 -12.41 2.26 -15.03
N LYS A 63 -12.79 1.33 -14.15
CA LYS A 63 -12.74 1.56 -12.68
C LYS A 63 -11.31 1.67 -12.19
N LEU A 64 -10.42 0.79 -12.65
CA LEU A 64 -9.00 0.87 -12.30
C LEU A 64 -8.39 2.20 -12.77
N GLN A 65 -8.68 2.62 -13.99
CA GLN A 65 -8.20 3.88 -14.55
C GLN A 65 -8.76 5.07 -13.78
N ALA A 66 -10.05 5.07 -13.44
CA ALA A 66 -10.66 6.13 -12.63
C ALA A 66 -10.00 6.25 -11.26
N LEU A 67 -9.71 5.11 -10.60
CA LEU A 67 -9.01 5.07 -9.32
C LEU A 67 -7.57 5.62 -9.45
N LEU A 68 -6.85 5.24 -10.51
CA LEU A 68 -5.49 5.73 -10.77
C LEU A 68 -5.42 7.22 -11.13
N CYS A 69 -6.49 7.78 -11.71
CA CYS A 69 -6.61 9.21 -11.97
C CYS A 69 -6.82 10.02 -10.69
N ASP A 70 -7.46 9.43 -9.67
CA ASP A 70 -7.70 10.06 -8.37
C ASP A 70 -6.69 9.57 -7.32
N ASN A 71 -5.54 10.25 -7.27
CA ASN A 71 -4.47 9.94 -6.30
C ASN A 71 -4.97 9.96 -4.84
N GLY A 72 -5.98 10.78 -4.51
CA GLY A 72 -6.56 10.85 -3.17
C GLY A 72 -7.36 9.58 -2.86
N ALA A 73 -8.27 9.21 -3.76
CA ALA A 73 -9.06 7.98 -3.63
C ALA A 73 -8.16 6.73 -3.57
N LEU A 74 -7.15 6.63 -4.45
CA LEU A 74 -6.19 5.53 -4.41
C LEU A 74 -5.45 5.45 -3.06
N PHE A 75 -5.00 6.60 -2.54
CA PHE A 75 -4.30 6.64 -1.26
C PHE A 75 -5.22 6.23 -0.09
N GLU A 76 -6.49 6.62 -0.10
CA GLU A 76 -7.47 6.17 0.90
C GLU A 76 -7.73 4.67 0.82
N VAL A 77 -7.88 4.12 -0.39
CA VAL A 77 -8.04 2.68 -0.60
C VAL A 77 -6.79 1.93 -0.12
N CYS A 78 -5.59 2.42 -0.41
CA CYS A 78 -4.34 1.84 0.07
C CYS A 78 -4.24 1.86 1.60
N GLN A 79 -4.57 2.99 2.25
CA GLN A 79 -4.62 3.07 3.71
C GLN A 79 -5.62 2.08 4.31
N HIS A 80 -6.79 1.94 3.69
CA HIS A 80 -7.81 0.99 4.13
C HIS A 80 -7.33 -0.46 3.96
N ALA A 81 -6.72 -0.78 2.83
CA ALA A 81 -6.16 -2.09 2.52
C ALA A 81 -5.06 -2.48 3.52
N VAL A 82 -4.13 -1.57 3.83
CA VAL A 82 -3.09 -1.80 4.85
C VAL A 82 -3.73 -2.03 6.22
N ARG A 83 -4.73 -1.23 6.59
CA ARG A 83 -5.45 -1.39 7.87
C ARG A 83 -6.16 -2.74 7.96
N ILE A 84 -6.68 -3.27 6.87
CA ILE A 84 -7.30 -4.61 6.84
C ILE A 84 -6.24 -5.69 6.98
N ALA A 85 -5.11 -5.56 6.28
CA ALA A 85 -4.01 -6.50 6.38
C ALA A 85 -3.39 -6.57 7.78
N THR A 86 -3.30 -5.44 8.48
CA THR A 86 -2.66 -5.35 9.82
C THR A 86 -3.62 -5.60 10.99
N GLN A 87 -4.94 -5.55 10.75
CA GLN A 87 -5.98 -5.84 11.74
C GLN A 87 -5.87 -7.23 12.39
N SER A 88 -5.14 -8.16 11.77
CA SER A 88 -4.92 -9.51 12.32
C SER A 88 -3.95 -9.58 13.50
N GLY A 89 -3.35 -8.47 13.97
CA GLY A 89 -2.65 -8.51 15.26
C GLY A 89 -1.64 -7.42 15.58
N ALA A 90 -1.42 -6.42 14.71
CA ALA A 90 -0.38 -5.42 14.91
C ALA A 90 -0.91 -3.99 14.78
N SER A 91 -0.64 -3.16 15.80
CA SER A 91 -0.95 -1.72 15.82
C SER A 91 -0.13 -0.90 14.81
N SER A 92 0.70 -1.55 14.00
CA SER A 92 1.56 -0.91 13.02
C SER A 92 0.85 -0.80 11.68
N SER A 93 0.79 0.42 11.11
CA SER A 93 0.35 0.69 9.74
C SER A 93 1.39 0.27 8.69
N GLN A 94 2.08 -0.85 8.93
CA GLN A 94 3.18 -1.35 8.11
C GLN A 94 2.88 -2.80 7.71
N LEU A 95 3.11 -3.10 6.43
CA LEU A 95 3.08 -4.46 5.92
C LEU A 95 4.43 -5.10 6.26
N THR A 96 4.41 -6.21 7.00
CA THR A 96 5.64 -6.88 7.48
C THR A 96 5.84 -8.27 6.87
N SER A 97 4.86 -8.77 6.12
CA SER A 97 4.92 -10.07 5.47
C SER A 97 4.24 -10.06 4.11
N VAL A 98 4.60 -11.04 3.29
CA VAL A 98 3.97 -11.33 1.97
C VAL A 98 2.46 -11.49 2.11
N GLU A 99 1.99 -12.18 3.16
CA GLU A 99 0.56 -12.38 3.41
C GLU A 99 -0.18 -11.05 3.61
N MET A 100 0.42 -10.08 4.30
CA MET A 100 -0.17 -8.76 4.47
C MET A 100 -0.21 -7.99 3.14
N LEU A 101 0.85 -8.06 2.33
CA LEU A 101 0.87 -7.48 0.99
C LEU A 101 -0.22 -8.07 0.10
N GLN A 102 -0.35 -9.39 0.11
CA GLN A 102 -1.37 -10.12 -0.65
C GLN A 102 -2.78 -9.67 -0.26
N ILE A 103 -3.08 -9.60 1.05
CA ILE A 103 -4.38 -9.13 1.55
C ILE A 103 -4.64 -7.68 1.09
N ALA A 104 -3.63 -6.81 1.17
CA ALA A 104 -3.76 -5.42 0.79
C ALA A 104 -3.98 -5.25 -0.72
N LEU A 105 -3.24 -5.96 -1.57
CA LEU A 105 -3.43 -5.96 -3.02
C LEU A 105 -4.80 -6.52 -3.39
N ASN A 106 -5.21 -7.64 -2.80
CA ASN A 106 -6.51 -8.27 -3.06
C ASN A 106 -7.68 -7.37 -2.67
N HIS A 107 -7.51 -6.52 -1.66
CA HIS A 107 -8.51 -5.51 -1.35
C HIS A 107 -8.68 -4.49 -2.49
N ILE A 108 -7.58 -4.04 -3.10
CA ILE A 108 -7.62 -3.11 -4.24
C ILE A 108 -8.18 -3.81 -5.48
N CYS A 109 -7.73 -5.05 -5.77
CA CYS A 109 -8.23 -5.85 -6.89
C CYS A 109 -9.75 -6.01 -6.83
N ARG A 110 -10.30 -6.38 -5.66
CA ARG A 110 -11.76 -6.50 -5.45
C ARG A 110 -12.48 -5.16 -5.61
N HIS A 111 -11.86 -4.06 -5.21
CA HIS A 111 -12.45 -2.73 -5.39
C HIS A 111 -12.59 -2.35 -6.87
N CYS A 112 -11.63 -2.81 -7.69
CA CYS A 112 -11.59 -2.54 -9.13
C CYS A 112 -12.23 -3.63 -10.00
N GLY A 113 -12.63 -4.77 -9.42
CA GLY A 113 -13.14 -5.92 -10.19
C GLY A 113 -12.05 -6.58 -11.04
N ILE A 114 -10.84 -6.71 -10.50
CA ILE A 114 -9.70 -7.38 -11.15
C ILE A 114 -9.39 -8.69 -10.41
N ASP A 115 -8.75 -9.62 -11.09
CA ASP A 115 -8.27 -10.86 -10.51
C ASP A 115 -7.38 -10.61 -9.27
N SER A 116 -7.53 -11.52 -8.32
CA SER A 116 -6.79 -11.47 -7.06
C SER A 116 -5.39 -12.00 -7.25
N VAL A 117 -4.44 -11.34 -6.60
CA VAL A 117 -3.04 -11.76 -6.54
C VAL A 117 -2.92 -12.99 -5.64
N ASP A 118 -2.38 -14.08 -6.18
CA ASP A 118 -2.09 -15.28 -5.43
C ASP A 118 -0.82 -15.12 -4.57
N ARG A 119 -0.46 -16.16 -3.82
CA ARG A 119 0.66 -16.07 -2.88
C ARG A 119 2.01 -16.07 -3.59
N GLU A 120 2.14 -16.80 -4.70
CA GLU A 120 3.36 -16.87 -5.51
C GLU A 120 3.62 -15.51 -6.15
N GLU A 121 2.60 -14.91 -6.78
CA GLU A 121 2.70 -13.55 -7.33
C GLU A 121 3.05 -12.52 -6.25
N ALA A 122 2.43 -12.60 -5.07
CA ALA A 122 2.75 -11.68 -3.97
C ALA A 122 4.18 -11.86 -3.42
N ASP A 123 4.73 -13.07 -3.45
CA ASP A 123 6.10 -13.37 -3.04
C ASP A 123 7.11 -12.77 -4.02
N GLU A 124 6.84 -12.85 -5.32
CA GLU A 124 7.65 -12.23 -6.37
C GLU A 124 7.65 -10.70 -6.28
N LEU A 125 6.53 -10.11 -5.86
CA LEU A 125 6.36 -8.66 -5.71
C LEU A 125 6.94 -8.12 -4.39
N TRP A 126 7.20 -8.97 -3.41
CA TRP A 126 7.62 -8.55 -2.09
C TRP A 126 9.13 -8.29 -2.01
N ASP A 127 9.50 -7.02 -1.79
CA ASP A 127 10.91 -6.60 -1.60
C ASP A 127 11.29 -6.30 -0.13
N GLY A 128 10.36 -6.52 0.81
CA GLY A 128 10.57 -6.31 2.24
C GLY A 128 9.49 -5.47 2.92
N PRO A 129 9.65 -5.19 4.23
CA PRO A 129 8.68 -4.45 5.01
C PRO A 129 8.43 -3.04 4.44
N MET A 130 7.16 -2.69 4.24
CA MET A 130 6.76 -1.44 3.60
C MET A 130 5.70 -0.70 4.41
N ASP A 131 5.88 0.60 4.60
CA ASP A 131 4.84 1.47 5.15
C ASP A 131 3.81 1.83 4.08
N VAL A 132 2.72 2.47 4.50
CA VAL A 132 1.62 2.84 3.60
C VAL A 132 2.03 3.74 2.43
N GLY A 133 3.03 4.61 2.61
CA GLY A 133 3.54 5.48 1.56
C GLY A 133 4.31 4.69 0.50
N VAL A 134 5.17 3.76 0.93
CA VAL A 134 5.88 2.84 0.03
C VAL A 134 4.89 1.92 -0.69
N PHE A 135 3.94 1.34 0.04
CA PHE A 135 2.88 0.52 -0.55
C PHE A 135 2.04 1.30 -1.56
N TYR A 136 1.67 2.54 -1.29
CA TYR A 136 0.92 3.38 -2.23
C TYR A 136 1.70 3.61 -3.53
N GLN A 137 2.99 3.94 -3.45
CA GLN A 137 3.83 4.13 -4.63
C GLN A 137 3.94 2.84 -5.44
N PHE A 138 4.21 1.72 -4.76
CA PHE A 138 4.25 0.40 -5.35
C PHE A 138 2.93 0.02 -6.04
N ALA A 139 1.80 0.12 -5.33
CA ALA A 139 0.48 -0.20 -5.85
C ALA A 139 0.16 0.65 -7.08
N ARG A 140 0.47 1.95 -7.03
CA ARG A 140 0.26 2.85 -8.16
C ARG A 140 1.05 2.41 -9.38
N GLU A 141 2.33 2.04 -9.24
CA GLU A 141 3.13 1.57 -10.37
C GLU A 141 2.62 0.23 -10.91
N TYR A 142 2.34 -0.73 -10.03
CA TYR A 142 1.79 -2.03 -10.37
C TYR A 142 0.48 -1.90 -11.16
N PHE A 143 -0.51 -1.21 -10.59
CA PHE A 143 -1.82 -1.02 -11.22
C PHE A 143 -1.75 -0.14 -12.46
N SER A 144 -0.82 0.83 -12.54
CA SER A 144 -0.59 1.60 -13.77
C SER A 144 -0.05 0.73 -14.90
N SER A 145 0.87 -0.18 -14.58
CA SER A 145 1.38 -1.16 -15.54
C SER A 145 0.25 -2.09 -16.01
N LEU A 146 -0.52 -2.63 -15.06
CA LEU A 146 -1.66 -3.51 -15.32
C LEU A 146 -2.73 -2.82 -16.20
N CYS A 147 -3.09 -1.57 -15.87
CA CYS A 147 -4.04 -0.78 -16.64
C CYS A 147 -3.60 -0.58 -18.10
N ARG A 148 -2.30 -0.41 -18.35
CA ARG A 148 -1.75 -0.28 -19.71
C ARG A 148 -1.90 -1.58 -20.49
N VAL A 149 -1.59 -2.71 -19.86
CA VAL A 149 -1.74 -4.05 -20.48
C VAL A 149 -3.20 -4.31 -20.84
N LEU A 150 -4.11 -4.07 -19.89
CA LEU A 150 -5.55 -4.27 -20.08
C LEU A 150 -6.13 -3.37 -21.18
N THR A 151 -5.70 -2.11 -21.26
CA THR A 151 -6.18 -1.17 -22.29
C THR A 151 -5.65 -1.52 -23.70
N MET A 152 -4.45 -2.08 -23.79
CA MET A 152 -3.89 -2.54 -25.07
C MET A 152 -4.62 -3.78 -25.60
N ASP A 153 -5.00 -4.71 -24.73
CA ASP A 153 -5.69 -5.94 -25.10
C ASP A 153 -7.08 -5.66 -25.71
N VAL A 154 -7.85 -4.74 -25.09
CA VAL A 154 -9.17 -4.30 -25.59
C VAL A 154 -9.08 -3.68 -26.99
N SER A 155 -7.99 -3.00 -27.31
CA SER A 155 -7.80 -2.34 -28.61
C SER A 155 -7.54 -3.32 -29.76
N LEU A 156 -7.04 -4.52 -29.46
CA LEU A 156 -6.79 -5.58 -30.44
C LEU A 156 -8.07 -6.34 -30.80
N LEU A 157 -8.97 -6.53 -29.83
CA LEU A 157 -10.27 -7.17 -30.03
C LEU A 157 -11.26 -6.33 -30.84
N GLN A 158 -11.16 -4.99 -30.82
CA GLN A 158 -12.08 -4.11 -31.55
C GLN A 158 -11.70 -3.86 -33.02
N ASN A 159 -10.50 -4.25 -33.47
CA ASN A 159 -10.02 -4.01 -34.84
C ASN A 159 -9.95 -5.28 -35.72
N GLY A 160 -10.47 -6.42 -35.24
CA GLY A 160 -10.60 -7.68 -36.01
C GLY A 160 -12.01 -7.91 -36.49
#